data_AF-A0AAU3R0X1-F1
#
_entry.id   AF-A0AAU3R0X1-F1
#
_cell.length_a   1.000
_cell.length_b   1.000
_cell.length_c   1.000
_cell.angle_alpha   90.00
_cell.angle_beta   90.00
_cell.angle_gamma   90.00
#
_symmetry.space_group_name_H-M   'P 1'
#
loop_
_entity.id
_entity.type
_entity.pdbx_description
1 polymer ?
#
loop_
_entity_poly.entity_id
_entity_poly.type
_entity_poly.pdbx_seq_one_letter_code
_entity_poly.pdbx_strand_id
1 'polypeptide(L)'
;MTANTSYGTWTNRINTFSTSPDADVLDSINGGDADWRELLENSGALDEIKSAYRNAIEQALPAGVSLCGDEFIGPAQPEDDEFEGYPVDEDGRLDFAACVEDIDLAQIVERHDPLTLEDIARDELKSTAKEPSKAASKAMSRLGVKAFYHGPHPESGRAQSYFRAGDVRDALAARPGQGNHAPRTGKATA
;
A
#
# COMPACT_ATOMS: atom_id res chain seq x y z
N MET A 1 15.64 9.04 -32.29
CA MET A 1 15.92 8.14 -31.15
C MET A 1 16.65 8.96 -30.13
N THR A 2 16.03 9.24 -29.01
CA THR A 2 16.72 9.75 -27.83
C THR A 2 17.51 8.58 -27.25
N ALA A 3 18.81 8.76 -27.02
CA ALA A 3 19.59 7.74 -26.34
C ALA A 3 19.22 7.77 -24.86
N ASN A 4 18.99 6.62 -24.23
CA ASN A 4 18.82 6.56 -22.79
C ASN A 4 20.18 6.43 -22.11
N THR A 5 20.28 6.97 -20.90
CA THR A 5 21.44 6.81 -20.02
C THR A 5 20.99 6.35 -18.64
N SER A 6 21.94 5.76 -17.92
CA SER A 6 21.81 5.58 -16.47
C SER A 6 21.98 6.91 -15.77
N TYR A 7 21.07 7.17 -14.83
CA TYR A 7 21.15 8.26 -13.88
C TYR A 7 21.67 7.83 -12.52
N GLY A 8 21.86 6.53 -12.30
CA GLY A 8 22.33 5.96 -11.04
C GLY A 8 21.42 4.82 -10.57
N THR A 9 21.78 4.22 -9.44
CA THR A 9 21.06 3.11 -8.83
C THR A 9 20.29 3.58 -7.61
N TRP A 10 19.33 2.77 -7.16
CA TRP A 10 18.60 2.99 -5.91
C TRP A 10 19.55 3.26 -4.74
N THR A 11 20.62 2.47 -4.61
CA THR A 11 21.61 2.60 -3.54
C THR A 11 22.34 3.94 -3.55
N ASN A 12 22.68 4.47 -4.73
CA ASN A 12 23.47 5.70 -4.80
C ASN A 12 22.62 6.98 -4.90
N ARG A 13 21.33 6.85 -5.23
CA ARG A 13 20.40 7.99 -5.35
C ARG A 13 19.43 8.14 -4.20
N ILE A 14 19.02 7.04 -3.55
CA ILE A 14 17.93 7.06 -2.57
C ILE A 14 18.43 6.60 -1.20
N ASN A 15 18.87 5.34 -1.08
CA ASN A 15 19.19 4.74 0.20
C ASN A 15 20.52 3.98 0.13
N THR A 16 21.57 4.57 0.70
CA THR A 16 22.93 3.98 0.71
C THR A 16 23.04 2.66 1.45
N PHE A 17 22.06 2.33 2.29
CA PHE A 17 22.02 1.08 3.06
C PHE A 17 21.16 0.00 2.40
N SER A 18 20.53 0.30 1.27
CA SER A 18 19.65 -0.62 0.56
C SER A 18 20.11 -0.88 -0.86
N THR A 19 19.92 -2.11 -1.32
CA THR A 19 20.32 -2.53 -2.67
C THR A 19 19.23 -2.29 -3.71
N SER A 20 17.97 -2.17 -3.29
CA SER A 20 16.81 -2.08 -4.18
C SER A 20 15.55 -1.62 -3.43
N PRO A 21 14.52 -1.11 -4.12
CA PRO A 21 13.23 -0.83 -3.48
C PRO A 21 12.61 -2.09 -2.84
N ASP A 22 12.84 -3.27 -3.44
CA ASP A 22 12.33 -4.53 -2.88
C ASP A 22 13.04 -4.89 -1.57
N ALA A 23 14.32 -4.52 -1.41
CA ALA A 23 15.05 -4.68 -0.16
C ALA A 23 14.50 -3.73 0.92
N ASP A 24 14.13 -2.50 0.57
CA ASP A 24 13.46 -1.57 1.52
C ASP A 24 12.12 -2.16 2.02
N VAL A 25 11.34 -2.78 1.13
CA VAL A 25 10.11 -3.50 1.52
C VAL A 25 10.43 -4.62 2.51
N LEU A 26 11.43 -5.45 2.20
CA LEU A 26 11.84 -6.55 3.09
C LEU A 26 12.31 -6.04 4.45
N ASP A 27 13.11 -4.98 4.48
CA ASP A 27 13.58 -4.37 5.72
C ASP A 27 12.43 -3.78 6.53
N SER A 28 11.45 -3.14 5.86
CA SER A 28 10.26 -2.59 6.51
C SER A 28 9.42 -3.68 7.18
N ILE A 29 9.27 -4.86 6.56
CA ILE A 29 8.48 -5.95 7.15
C ILE A 29 9.28 -6.81 8.14
N ASN A 30 10.61 -6.82 8.07
CA ASN A 30 11.46 -7.63 8.95
C ASN A 30 11.34 -7.26 10.44
N GLY A 31 10.78 -6.09 10.77
CA GLY A 31 10.41 -5.71 12.14
C GLY A 31 9.16 -6.42 12.70
N GLY A 32 8.38 -7.12 11.87
CA GLY A 32 7.16 -7.82 12.27
C GLY A 32 7.36 -9.28 12.69
N ASP A 33 6.29 -9.89 13.21
CA ASP A 33 6.28 -11.29 13.66
C ASP A 33 6.56 -12.27 12.51
N ALA A 34 7.23 -13.39 12.80
CA ALA A 34 7.62 -14.39 11.79
C ALA A 34 6.42 -15.01 11.08
N ASP A 35 5.37 -15.36 11.84
CA ASP A 35 4.14 -15.96 11.29
C ASP A 35 3.42 -14.99 10.34
N TRP A 36 3.46 -13.69 10.63
CA TRP A 36 2.89 -12.66 9.77
C TRP A 36 3.69 -12.51 8.47
N ARG A 37 5.02 -12.51 8.54
CA ARG A 37 5.86 -12.48 7.33
C ARG A 37 5.66 -13.71 6.45
N GLU A 38 5.58 -14.89 7.05
CA GLU A 38 5.26 -16.12 6.32
C GLU A 38 3.86 -16.06 5.69
N LEU A 39 2.87 -15.46 6.36
CA LEU A 39 1.55 -15.23 5.79
C LEU A 39 1.61 -14.26 4.59
N LEU A 40 2.39 -13.18 4.67
CA LEU A 40 2.56 -12.24 3.55
C LEU A 40 3.14 -12.95 2.31
N GLU A 41 4.16 -13.79 2.51
CA GLU A 41 4.77 -14.58 1.44
C GLU A 41 3.77 -15.60 0.86
N ASN A 42 3.14 -16.42 1.71
CA ASN A 42 2.25 -17.50 1.28
C ASN A 42 0.94 -17.01 0.66
N SER A 43 0.49 -15.82 1.04
CA SER A 43 -0.73 -15.21 0.50
C SER A 43 -0.49 -14.44 -0.80
N GLY A 44 0.78 -14.19 -1.17
CA GLY A 44 1.16 -13.33 -2.29
C GLY A 44 1.08 -11.83 -1.99
N ALA A 45 0.69 -11.43 -0.77
CA ALA A 45 0.62 -10.03 -0.38
C ALA A 45 2.00 -9.34 -0.43
N LEU A 46 3.10 -10.06 -0.15
CA LEU A 46 4.44 -9.51 -0.25
C LEU A 46 4.77 -9.02 -1.67
N ASP A 47 4.44 -9.80 -2.70
CA ASP A 47 4.71 -9.42 -4.08
C ASP A 47 3.83 -8.25 -4.53
N GLU A 48 2.60 -8.16 -4.00
CA GLU A 48 1.73 -7.02 -4.24
C GLU A 48 2.24 -5.74 -3.57
N ILE A 49 2.79 -5.82 -2.35
CA ILE A 49 3.44 -4.68 -1.67
C ILE A 49 4.62 -4.18 -2.51
N LYS A 50 5.50 -5.08 -2.96
CA LYS A 50 6.64 -4.72 -3.82
C LYS A 50 6.18 -4.04 -5.11
N SER A 51 5.17 -4.62 -5.77
CA SER A 51 4.62 -4.05 -6.99
C SER A 51 3.99 -2.68 -6.74
N ALA A 52 3.24 -2.51 -5.65
CA ALA A 52 2.61 -1.24 -5.28
C ALA A 52 3.66 -0.16 -4.98
N TYR A 53 4.74 -0.51 -4.26
CA TYR A 53 5.83 0.43 -3.98
C TYR A 53 6.56 0.85 -5.25
N ARG A 54 6.89 -0.11 -6.14
CA ARG A 54 7.48 0.21 -7.45
C ARG A 54 6.56 1.08 -8.30
N ASN A 55 5.25 0.80 -8.32
CA ASN A 55 4.29 1.63 -9.04
C ASN A 55 4.20 3.05 -8.47
N ALA A 56 4.28 3.21 -7.15
CA ALA A 56 4.32 4.53 -6.52
C ALA A 56 5.59 5.29 -6.92
N ILE A 57 6.74 4.62 -6.97
CA ILE A 57 8.00 5.19 -7.45
C ILE A 57 7.86 5.65 -8.90
N GLU A 58 7.36 4.79 -9.81
CA GLU A 58 7.16 5.17 -11.21
C GLU A 58 6.22 6.36 -11.39
N GLN A 59 5.21 6.53 -10.52
CA GLN A 59 4.29 7.67 -10.56
C GLN A 59 4.91 8.96 -10.04
N ALA A 60 5.92 8.86 -9.18
CA ALA A 60 6.63 9.99 -8.60
C ALA A 60 7.77 10.51 -9.49
N LEU A 61 8.18 9.71 -10.48
CA LEU A 61 9.23 10.08 -11.44
C LEU A 61 8.66 10.91 -12.60
N PRO A 62 9.49 11.81 -13.19
CA PRO A 62 9.11 12.51 -14.40
C PRO A 62 8.89 11.55 -15.57
N ALA A 63 8.05 11.98 -16.51
CA ALA A 63 7.85 11.26 -17.75
C ALA A 63 9.21 11.04 -18.45
N GLY A 64 9.39 9.85 -19.04
CA GLY A 64 10.64 9.49 -19.71
C GLY A 64 11.73 8.94 -18.77
N VAL A 65 11.55 9.02 -17.46
CA VAL A 65 12.41 8.40 -16.45
C VAL A 65 11.68 7.21 -15.81
N SER A 66 12.39 6.09 -15.65
CA SER A 66 11.83 4.87 -15.07
C SER A 66 12.89 4.10 -14.29
N LEU A 67 12.46 3.33 -13.29
CA LEU A 67 13.30 2.44 -12.50
C LEU A 67 13.32 1.04 -13.12
N CYS A 68 14.40 0.74 -13.86
CA CYS A 68 14.62 -0.56 -14.50
C CYS A 68 15.44 -1.48 -13.58
N GLY A 69 14.76 -2.39 -12.88
CA GLY A 69 15.38 -3.18 -11.82
C GLY A 69 15.69 -2.28 -10.64
N ASP A 70 16.97 -1.95 -10.46
CA ASP A 70 17.44 -1.08 -9.37
C ASP A 70 18.14 0.18 -9.91
N GLU A 71 18.03 0.44 -11.21
CA GLU A 71 18.70 1.53 -11.92
C GLU A 71 17.70 2.53 -12.53
N PHE A 72 17.91 3.81 -12.29
CA PHE A 72 17.13 4.88 -12.91
C PHE A 72 17.64 5.12 -14.33
N ILE A 73 16.75 4.98 -15.30
CA ILE A 73 17.04 5.13 -16.73
C ILE A 73 16.18 6.25 -17.29
N GLY A 74 16.80 7.16 -18.04
CA GLY A 74 16.13 8.30 -18.65
C GLY A 74 16.86 8.84 -19.88
N PRO A 75 16.41 9.96 -20.47
CA PRO A 75 17.02 10.55 -21.67
C PRO A 75 18.44 11.04 -21.39
N ALA A 76 19.41 10.76 -22.27
CA ALA A 76 20.79 11.23 -22.09
C ALA A 76 20.95 12.75 -22.25
N GLN A 77 20.00 13.38 -22.95
CA GLN A 77 19.94 14.82 -23.21
C GLN A 77 18.47 15.23 -23.05
N PRO A 78 18.02 15.48 -21.81
CA PRO A 78 16.65 15.92 -21.59
C PRO A 78 16.39 17.27 -22.24
N GLU A 79 15.15 17.53 -22.66
CA GLU A 79 14.74 18.85 -23.13
C GLU A 79 14.71 19.85 -21.94
N ASP A 80 14.86 21.15 -22.22
CA ASP A 80 15.02 22.19 -21.18
C ASP A 80 13.84 22.25 -20.19
N ASP A 81 12.64 21.83 -20.62
CA ASP A 81 11.39 21.81 -19.85
C ASP A 81 10.97 20.39 -19.39
N GLU A 82 11.72 19.35 -19.74
CA GLU A 82 11.31 17.95 -19.52
C GLU A 82 11.10 17.60 -18.04
N PHE A 83 11.86 18.24 -17.14
CA PHE A 83 11.77 18.05 -15.70
C PHE A 83 11.19 19.28 -14.96
N GLU A 84 10.52 20.19 -15.68
CA GLU A 84 9.89 21.35 -15.06
C GLU A 84 8.85 20.91 -14.00
N GLY A 85 8.99 21.44 -12.78
CA GLY A 85 8.12 21.10 -11.65
C GLY A 85 8.58 19.90 -10.81
N TYR A 86 9.66 19.22 -11.20
CA TYR A 86 10.29 18.18 -10.37
C TYR A 86 11.42 18.75 -9.51
N PRO A 87 11.70 18.15 -8.35
CA PRO A 87 12.80 18.59 -7.49
C PRO A 87 14.16 18.36 -8.15
N VAL A 88 15.07 19.30 -7.95
CA VAL A 88 16.44 19.25 -8.46
C VAL A 88 17.46 19.46 -7.34
N ASP A 89 18.62 18.85 -7.47
CA ASP A 89 19.74 18.96 -6.55
C ASP A 89 20.52 20.28 -6.73
N GLU A 90 21.58 20.47 -5.93
CA GLU A 90 22.42 21.67 -5.97
C GLU A 90 23.13 21.89 -7.32
N ASP A 91 23.30 20.83 -8.12
CA ASP A 91 23.89 20.86 -9.46
C ASP A 91 22.84 21.07 -10.56
N GLY A 92 21.56 21.23 -10.19
CA GLY A 92 20.44 21.39 -11.12
C GLY A 92 20.03 20.10 -11.83
N ARG A 93 20.40 18.94 -11.30
CA ARG A 93 20.00 17.62 -11.81
C ARG A 93 18.80 17.11 -11.03
N LEU A 94 18.04 16.18 -11.61
CA LEU A 94 16.88 15.58 -10.94
C LEU A 94 17.26 14.96 -9.58
N ASP A 95 16.58 15.40 -8.53
CA ASP A 95 16.74 14.86 -7.19
C ASP A 95 15.76 13.70 -6.97
N PHE A 96 16.23 12.49 -7.28
CA PHE A 96 15.42 11.27 -7.14
C PHE A 96 14.96 11.02 -5.70
N ALA A 97 15.76 11.39 -4.70
CA ALA A 97 15.40 11.20 -3.30
C ALA A 97 14.20 12.08 -2.95
N ALA A 98 14.25 13.35 -3.35
CA ALA A 98 13.13 14.27 -3.18
C ALA A 98 11.88 13.86 -4.00
N CYS A 99 12.04 13.29 -5.19
CA CYS A 99 10.90 12.78 -5.97
C CYS A 99 10.11 11.71 -5.19
N VAL A 100 10.80 10.80 -4.51
CA VAL A 100 10.17 9.63 -3.85
C VAL A 100 9.93 9.83 -2.35
N GLU A 101 10.30 10.98 -1.78
CA GLU A 101 10.26 11.26 -0.34
C GLU A 101 8.84 11.11 0.25
N ASP A 102 7.83 11.52 -0.50
CA ASP A 102 6.43 11.48 -0.06
C ASP A 102 5.78 10.09 -0.15
N ILE A 103 6.50 9.08 -0.65
CA ILE A 103 5.98 7.70 -0.75
C ILE A 103 6.00 7.04 0.63
N ASP A 104 4.81 6.89 1.23
CA ASP A 104 4.65 6.18 2.50
C ASP A 104 4.62 4.65 2.31
N LEU A 105 5.79 4.03 2.41
CA LEU A 105 5.93 2.57 2.36
C LEU A 105 5.13 1.87 3.48
N ALA A 106 5.06 2.45 4.67
CA ALA A 106 4.31 1.86 5.78
C ALA A 106 2.82 1.82 5.46
N GLN A 107 2.27 2.89 4.87
CA GLN A 107 0.89 2.92 4.42
C GLN A 107 0.62 1.90 3.30
N ILE A 108 1.57 1.69 2.38
CA ILE A 108 1.45 0.67 1.33
C ILE A 108 1.40 -0.74 1.93
N VAL A 109 2.28 -1.03 2.90
CA VAL A 109 2.29 -2.31 3.64
C VAL A 109 0.95 -2.48 4.38
N GLU A 110 0.50 -1.48 5.12
CA GLU A 110 -0.75 -1.52 5.89
C GLU A 110 -1.98 -1.73 4.99
N ARG A 111 -1.96 -1.22 3.76
CA ARG A 111 -3.05 -1.38 2.80
C ARG A 111 -3.14 -2.81 2.24
N HIS A 112 -2.04 -3.53 2.16
CA HIS A 112 -2.00 -4.91 1.66
C HIS A 112 -1.98 -5.95 2.78
N ASP A 113 -2.05 -5.51 4.05
CA ASP A 113 -2.04 -6.40 5.20
C ASP A 113 -3.20 -7.42 5.14
N PRO A 114 -2.93 -8.73 5.29
CA PRO A 114 -3.95 -9.77 5.29
C PRO A 114 -4.76 -9.75 6.60
N LEU A 115 -6.01 -9.30 6.52
CA LEU A 115 -6.93 -9.30 7.65
C LEU A 115 -7.79 -10.56 7.70
N THR A 116 -7.97 -11.12 8.89
CA THR A 116 -8.97 -12.14 9.11
C THR A 116 -10.35 -11.53 9.37
N LEU A 117 -11.41 -12.35 9.32
CA LEU A 117 -12.74 -11.92 9.76
C LEU A 117 -12.80 -11.47 11.22
N GLU A 118 -11.90 -11.96 12.07
CA GLU A 118 -11.81 -11.54 13.47
C GLU A 118 -11.21 -10.15 13.60
N ASP A 119 -10.11 -9.88 12.88
CA ASP A 119 -9.47 -8.56 12.83
C ASP A 119 -10.43 -7.53 12.24
N ILE A 120 -11.10 -7.85 11.12
CA ILE A 120 -12.12 -6.98 10.53
C ILE A 120 -13.25 -6.71 11.53
N ALA A 121 -13.69 -7.72 12.28
CA ALA A 121 -14.76 -7.54 13.25
C ALA A 121 -14.33 -6.63 14.41
N ARG A 122 -13.10 -6.81 14.91
CA ARG A 122 -12.56 -6.11 16.08
C ARG A 122 -12.13 -4.69 15.75
N ASP A 123 -11.31 -4.51 14.72
CA ASP A 123 -10.56 -3.29 14.48
C ASP A 123 -11.28 -2.37 13.49
N GLU A 124 -11.83 -2.93 12.41
CA GLU A 124 -12.50 -2.18 11.35
C GLU A 124 -13.97 -1.89 11.67
N LEU A 125 -14.72 -2.92 12.06
CA LEU A 125 -16.16 -2.80 12.37
C LEU A 125 -16.45 -2.43 13.82
N LYS A 126 -15.49 -2.63 14.73
CA LYS A 126 -15.66 -2.47 16.19
C LYS A 126 -16.93 -3.15 16.70
N SER A 127 -17.18 -4.35 16.19
CA SER A 127 -18.43 -5.09 16.37
C SER A 127 -18.57 -5.59 17.81
N THR A 128 -19.67 -5.22 18.47
CA THR A 128 -20.05 -5.74 19.79
C THR A 128 -21.03 -6.91 19.69
N ALA A 129 -21.16 -7.53 18.51
CA ALA A 129 -22.08 -8.66 18.30
C ALA A 129 -21.61 -9.90 19.09
N LYS A 130 -22.55 -10.79 19.42
CA LYS A 130 -22.23 -12.07 20.08
C LYS A 130 -21.29 -12.96 19.23
N GLU A 131 -21.39 -12.86 17.91
CA GLU A 131 -20.54 -13.56 16.94
C GLU A 131 -19.88 -12.53 16.00
N PRO A 132 -18.79 -11.84 16.42
CA PRO A 132 -18.18 -10.76 15.66
C PRO A 132 -17.73 -11.16 14.25
N SER A 133 -17.05 -12.29 14.10
CA SER A 133 -16.52 -12.76 12.81
C SER A 133 -17.62 -13.08 11.80
N LYS A 134 -18.79 -13.54 12.27
CA LYS A 134 -19.98 -13.76 11.42
C LYS A 134 -20.61 -12.45 10.98
N ALA A 135 -20.61 -11.44 11.85
CA ALA A 135 -21.04 -10.10 11.49
C ALA A 135 -20.11 -9.49 10.42
N ALA A 136 -18.79 -9.65 10.57
CA ALA A 136 -17.81 -9.24 9.56
C ALA A 136 -18.01 -9.98 8.24
N SER A 137 -18.15 -11.31 8.26
CA SER A 137 -18.40 -12.11 7.05
C SER A 137 -19.64 -11.62 6.29
N LYS A 138 -20.73 -11.35 7.01
CA LYS A 138 -21.97 -10.80 6.42
C LYS A 138 -21.75 -9.38 5.86
N ALA A 139 -20.94 -8.56 6.52
CA ALA A 139 -20.60 -7.23 6.04
C ALA A 139 -19.78 -7.30 4.74
N MET A 140 -18.71 -8.10 4.71
CA MET A 140 -17.86 -8.27 3.52
C MET A 140 -18.67 -8.80 2.33
N SER A 141 -19.52 -9.81 2.56
CA SER A 141 -20.41 -10.33 1.53
C SER A 141 -21.39 -9.28 1.00
N ARG A 142 -21.96 -8.42 1.85
CA ARG A 142 -22.86 -7.33 1.43
C ARG A 142 -22.15 -6.23 0.67
N LEU A 143 -20.90 -5.96 1.02
CA LEU A 143 -20.06 -4.95 0.39
C LEU A 143 -19.36 -5.48 -0.87
N GLY A 144 -19.46 -6.78 -1.15
CA GLY A 144 -18.83 -7.41 -2.31
C GLY A 144 -17.32 -7.63 -2.16
N VAL A 145 -16.77 -7.45 -0.96
CA VAL A 145 -15.34 -7.69 -0.67
C VAL A 145 -15.10 -9.19 -0.63
N LYS A 146 -14.22 -9.68 -1.51
CA LYS A 146 -13.85 -11.08 -1.60
C LYS A 146 -12.56 -11.34 -0.85
N ALA A 147 -12.44 -12.53 -0.28
CA ALA A 147 -11.15 -13.00 0.23
C ALA A 147 -10.18 -13.13 -0.95
N PHE A 148 -8.96 -12.66 -0.78
CA PHE A 148 -7.91 -12.81 -1.79
C PHE A 148 -7.11 -14.11 -1.57
N TYR A 149 -7.09 -14.61 -0.34
CA TYR A 149 -6.36 -15.80 0.06
C TYR A 149 -7.15 -16.67 1.03
N HIS A 150 -6.98 -18.00 0.91
CA HIS A 150 -7.51 -18.99 1.83
C HIS A 150 -6.36 -19.83 2.35
N GLY A 151 -6.02 -19.67 3.62
CA GLY A 151 -4.88 -20.32 4.26
C GLY A 151 -5.23 -20.97 5.58
N PRO A 152 -4.30 -21.73 6.19
CA PRO A 152 -4.51 -22.27 7.53
C PRO A 152 -4.48 -21.14 8.58
N HIS A 153 -5.27 -21.29 9.63
CA HIS A 153 -5.15 -20.53 10.86
C HIS A 153 -3.88 -20.97 11.60
N PRO A 154 -3.02 -20.05 12.11
CA PRO A 154 -1.73 -20.39 12.69
C PRO A 154 -1.84 -21.38 13.86
N GLU A 155 -2.78 -21.15 14.78
CA GLU A 155 -2.96 -22.04 15.94
C GLU A 155 -3.73 -23.34 15.65
N SER A 156 -4.82 -23.27 14.87
CA SER A 156 -5.75 -24.41 14.74
C SER A 156 -5.58 -25.23 13.46
N GLY A 157 -4.81 -24.74 12.49
CA GLY A 157 -4.64 -25.34 11.16
C GLY A 157 -5.91 -25.35 10.30
N ARG A 158 -7.02 -24.81 10.79
CA ARG A 158 -8.29 -24.77 10.05
C ARG A 158 -8.21 -23.75 8.93
N ALA A 159 -8.90 -24.01 7.82
CA ALA A 159 -8.99 -23.06 6.74
C ALA A 159 -9.66 -21.74 7.20
N GLN A 160 -9.04 -20.63 6.87
CA GLN A 160 -9.49 -19.28 7.15
C GLN A 160 -9.39 -18.42 5.88
N SER A 161 -10.26 -17.43 5.79
CA SER A 161 -10.26 -16.48 4.67
C SER A 161 -9.58 -15.19 5.09
N TYR A 162 -8.68 -14.70 4.23
CA TYR A 162 -7.95 -13.46 4.40
C TYR A 162 -8.41 -12.42 3.37
N PHE A 163 -8.54 -11.17 3.81
CA PHE A 163 -8.99 -10.04 3.01
C PHE A 163 -7.90 -8.96 3.07
N ARG A 164 -7.72 -8.19 2.00
CA ARG A 164 -6.77 -7.06 2.05
C ARG A 164 -7.36 -5.93 2.86
N ALA A 165 -6.58 -5.37 3.78
CA ALA A 165 -7.01 -4.25 4.61
C ALA A 165 -7.55 -3.06 3.79
N GLY A 166 -6.87 -2.69 2.71
CA GLY A 166 -7.28 -1.63 1.80
C GLY A 166 -8.64 -1.86 1.18
N ASP A 167 -8.88 -3.06 0.63
CA ASP A 167 -10.16 -3.42 0.02
C ASP A 167 -11.31 -3.38 1.04
N VAL A 168 -11.03 -3.81 2.28
CA VAL A 168 -11.99 -3.74 3.39
C VAL A 168 -12.33 -2.29 3.75
N ARG A 169 -11.31 -1.46 3.98
CA ARG A 169 -11.46 -0.06 4.40
C ARG A 169 -12.16 0.78 3.33
N ASP A 170 -11.76 0.63 2.07
CA ASP A 170 -12.38 1.33 0.94
C ASP A 170 -13.87 0.96 0.82
N ALA A 171 -14.20 -0.33 0.94
CA ALA A 171 -15.58 -0.79 0.86
C ALA A 171 -16.44 -0.32 2.05
N LEU A 172 -15.85 -0.22 3.25
CA LEU A 172 -16.52 0.34 4.42
C LEU A 172 -16.77 1.84 4.27
N ALA A 173 -15.80 2.59 3.76
CA ALA A 173 -15.93 4.03 3.49
C ALA A 173 -16.98 4.32 2.40
N ALA A 174 -17.10 3.45 1.39
CA ALA A 174 -18.08 3.56 0.31
C ALA A 174 -19.51 3.16 0.70
N ARG A 175 -19.76 2.76 1.97
CA ARG A 175 -21.04 2.19 2.38
C ARG A 175 -22.20 3.21 2.30
N PRO A 176 -23.31 2.90 1.61
CA PRO A 176 -24.48 3.77 1.55
C PRO A 176 -25.08 4.00 2.95
N GLY A 177 -25.29 5.26 3.33
CA GLY A 177 -25.96 5.65 4.58
C GLY A 177 -25.06 6.15 5.71
N GLN A 178 -23.75 6.35 5.48
CA GLN A 178 -22.88 7.11 6.41
C GLN A 178 -23.00 8.64 6.28
N GLY A 179 -23.82 9.15 5.34
CA GLY A 179 -24.07 10.58 5.18
C GLY A 179 -25.05 11.15 6.20
N ASN A 180 -24.56 12.08 7.04
CA ASN A 180 -25.30 13.03 7.86
C ASN A 180 -26.41 12.48 8.78
N HIS A 181 -26.03 12.05 9.99
CA HIS A 181 -26.89 12.27 11.14
C HIS A 181 -26.97 13.78 11.43
N ALA A 182 -27.80 14.50 10.68
CA ALA A 182 -28.27 15.81 11.12
C ALA A 182 -28.90 15.62 12.52
N PRO A 183 -28.54 16.44 13.52
CA PRO A 183 -29.13 16.34 14.83
C PRO A 183 -30.64 16.44 14.69
N ARG A 184 -31.38 15.44 15.20
CA ARG A 184 -32.84 15.53 15.36
C ARG A 184 -33.11 16.76 16.21
N THR A 185 -33.45 17.87 15.58
CA THR A 185 -34.05 19.02 16.25
C THR A 185 -35.29 18.52 16.96
N GLY A 186 -35.20 18.42 18.28
CA GLY A 186 -36.30 18.02 19.14
C GLY A 186 -37.49 18.93 18.87
N LYS A 187 -38.67 18.33 18.69
CA LYS A 187 -39.93 19.05 18.76
C LYS A 187 -40.00 19.75 20.12
N ALA A 188 -39.89 21.07 20.12
CA ALA A 188 -40.40 21.88 21.22
C ALA A 188 -41.92 21.79 21.16
N THR A 189 -42.51 21.05 22.09
CA THR A 189 -43.92 21.16 22.44
C THR A 189 -44.13 22.48 23.16
N ALA A 190 -44.91 23.37 22.54
CA ALA A 190 -45.61 24.45 23.23
C ALA A 190 -47.01 23.96 23.64
#